data_AF-A0AA49GGI7-F1
#
_entry.id   AF-A0AA49GGI7-F1
#
_cell.length_a   1.000
_cell.length_b   1.000
_cell.length_c   1.000
_cell.angle_alpha   90.00
_cell.angle_beta   90.00
_cell.angle_gamma   90.00
#
_symmetry.space_group_name_H-M   'P 1'
#
loop_
_entity.id
_entity.type
_entity.pdbx_description
1 polymer ?
#
loop_
_entity_poly.entity_id
_entity_poly.type
_entity_poly.pdbx_seq_one_letter_code
_entity_poly.pdbx_strand_id
1 'polypeptide(L)'
;MKFNYLFSLLIFSVLISACSKERVITQDNYEVVDLPDGSIVFLNHYSELEYIEAFNQRRVAISGECYFSVEASDKSFTVTGELGEVEVLGTEFSVKSDIEDMKVEVESGSVQFTVEDHSEKLSKGEMASYQKGDNSIKTGKASNGFKKWMAKLRIEFKRLDKKLNDEAKGIEEELNEKAKEIEKEANKIGKELEDVGDQIGKSIKKITD
;
A
#
# COMPACT_ATOMS: atom_id res chain seq x y z
N MET A 1 -23.57 -15.74 49.36
CA MET A 1 -22.62 -15.99 48.24
C MET A 1 -23.39 -16.21 46.94
N LYS A 2 -23.73 -15.14 46.20
CA LYS A 2 -24.32 -15.20 44.84
C LYS A 2 -23.94 -13.94 44.05
N PHE A 3 -22.66 -13.63 44.02
CA PHE A 3 -22.11 -12.54 43.21
C PHE A 3 -20.82 -13.13 42.65
N ASN A 4 -20.77 -13.42 41.33
CA ASN A 4 -19.55 -13.64 40.50
C ASN A 4 -19.77 -14.45 39.21
N TYR A 5 -20.97 -14.98 38.92
CA TYR A 5 -21.18 -15.72 37.66
C TYR A 5 -21.51 -14.83 36.46
N LEU A 6 -22.20 -13.70 36.66
CA LEU A 6 -22.56 -12.79 35.55
C LEU A 6 -21.35 -12.05 34.98
N PHE A 7 -20.39 -11.68 35.83
CA PHE A 7 -19.15 -11.02 35.40
C PHE A 7 -18.19 -12.00 34.72
N SER A 8 -18.19 -13.28 35.15
CA SER A 8 -17.41 -14.35 34.50
C SER A 8 -17.94 -14.73 33.11
N LEU A 9 -19.25 -14.60 32.85
CA LEU A 9 -19.84 -14.85 31.53
C LEU A 9 -19.55 -13.69 30.54
N LEU A 10 -19.51 -12.45 31.03
CA LEU A 10 -19.14 -11.28 30.23
C LEU A 10 -17.67 -11.30 29.78
N ILE A 11 -16.77 -11.86 30.60
CA ILE A 11 -15.36 -12.03 30.21
C ILE A 11 -15.19 -13.22 29.25
N PHE A 12 -16.09 -14.21 29.28
CA PHE A 12 -16.07 -15.33 28.34
C PHE A 12 -16.68 -14.98 26.97
N SER A 13 -17.62 -14.03 26.89
CA SER A 13 -18.15 -13.55 25.60
C SER A 13 -17.20 -12.59 24.85
N VAL A 14 -16.20 -12.03 25.53
CA VAL A 14 -15.13 -11.22 24.89
C VAL A 14 -14.00 -12.12 24.36
N LEU A 15 -14.06 -13.43 24.62
CA LEU A 15 -13.22 -14.48 24.01
C LEU A 15 -13.89 -15.14 22.81
N ILE A 16 -14.86 -14.48 22.17
CA ILE A 16 -15.20 -14.81 20.78
C ILE A 16 -14.03 -14.27 19.97
N SER A 17 -13.18 -15.18 19.49
CA SER A 17 -12.18 -14.89 18.45
C SER A 17 -12.81 -13.94 17.42
N ALA A 18 -12.38 -12.68 17.41
CA ALA A 18 -12.65 -11.83 16.26
C ALA A 18 -11.86 -12.44 15.11
N CYS A 19 -12.52 -13.26 14.28
CA CYS A 19 -11.98 -13.63 12.99
C CYS A 19 -12.13 -12.38 12.12
N SER A 20 -11.07 -11.57 12.02
CA SER A 20 -10.99 -10.52 11.01
C SER A 20 -10.79 -11.21 9.67
N LYS A 21 -11.73 -11.00 8.75
CA LYS A 21 -11.51 -11.32 7.33
C LYS A 21 -11.26 -10.00 6.62
N GLU A 22 -10.03 -9.79 6.19
CA GLU A 22 -9.64 -8.62 5.42
C GLU A 22 -9.58 -9.01 3.95
N ARG A 23 -10.26 -8.25 3.09
CA ARG A 23 -10.31 -8.48 1.64
C ARG A 23 -9.94 -7.21 0.92
N VAL A 24 -8.94 -7.31 0.05
CA VAL A 24 -8.42 -6.22 -0.77
C VAL A 24 -8.51 -6.64 -2.23
N ILE A 25 -9.06 -5.76 -3.07
CA ILE A 25 -9.23 -6.00 -4.51
C ILE A 25 -8.71 -4.77 -5.23
N THR A 26 -7.83 -4.96 -6.19
CA THR A 26 -7.33 -3.90 -7.08
C THR A 26 -8.07 -3.94 -8.42
N GLN A 27 -8.20 -2.78 -9.04
CA GLN A 27 -8.70 -2.64 -10.42
C GLN A 27 -7.52 -2.19 -11.29
N ASP A 28 -7.57 -0.98 -11.84
CA ASP A 28 -6.46 -0.38 -12.61
C ASP A 28 -5.45 0.35 -11.69
N ASN A 29 -5.25 -0.18 -10.48
CA ASN A 29 -4.36 0.38 -9.46
C ASN A 29 -3.50 -0.73 -8.82
N TYR A 30 -2.57 -0.32 -7.98
CA TYR A 30 -1.70 -1.21 -7.20
C TYR A 30 -1.93 -0.91 -5.73
N GLU A 31 -1.82 -1.93 -4.88
CA GLU A 31 -2.01 -1.79 -3.44
C GLU A 31 -0.87 -2.44 -2.67
N VAL A 32 -0.56 -1.91 -1.49
CA VAL A 32 0.36 -2.51 -0.53
C VAL A 32 -0.40 -2.78 0.75
N VAL A 33 -0.34 -4.01 1.23
CA VAL A 33 -1.06 -4.46 2.43
C VAL A 33 -0.03 -4.91 3.47
N ASP A 34 -0.07 -4.30 4.64
CA ASP A 34 0.66 -4.72 5.83
C ASP A 34 -0.18 -5.75 6.60
N LEU A 35 0.29 -6.99 6.68
CA LEU A 35 -0.41 -8.05 7.40
C LEU A 35 -0.12 -8.01 8.90
N PRO A 36 -1.02 -8.52 9.76
CA PRO A 36 -0.83 -8.52 11.21
C PRO A 36 0.41 -9.27 11.72
N ASP A 37 0.98 -10.18 10.93
CA ASP A 37 2.21 -10.90 11.26
C ASP A 37 3.51 -10.13 10.90
N GLY A 38 3.37 -8.92 10.36
CA GLY A 38 4.45 -8.06 9.88
C GLY A 38 4.83 -8.29 8.42
N SER A 39 4.24 -9.28 7.75
CA SER A 39 4.48 -9.54 6.33
C SER A 39 3.87 -8.42 5.47
N ILE A 40 4.50 -8.14 4.32
CA ILE A 40 4.03 -7.12 3.37
C ILE A 40 3.64 -7.81 2.07
N VAL A 41 2.47 -7.44 1.53
CA VAL A 41 2.00 -7.92 0.23
C VAL A 41 1.80 -6.77 -0.73
N PHE A 42 2.37 -6.90 -1.93
CA PHE A 42 2.17 -5.99 -3.05
C PHE A 42 1.21 -6.64 -4.03
N LEU A 43 0.05 -6.03 -4.24
CA LEU A 43 -0.94 -6.47 -5.21
C LEU A 43 -0.73 -5.74 -6.53
N ASN A 44 -0.69 -6.50 -7.62
CA ASN A 44 -0.74 -5.95 -8.96
C ASN A 44 -2.16 -5.45 -9.30
N HIS A 45 -2.36 -4.78 -10.42
CA HIS A 45 -3.68 -4.48 -10.98
C HIS A 45 -4.51 -5.77 -11.19
N TYR A 46 -5.84 -5.67 -11.07
CA TYR A 46 -6.79 -6.78 -11.16
C TYR A 46 -6.43 -8.00 -10.32
N SER A 47 -5.99 -7.76 -9.09
CA SER A 47 -5.61 -8.80 -8.13
C SER A 47 -6.47 -8.72 -6.88
N GLU A 48 -6.62 -9.84 -6.21
CA GLU A 48 -7.38 -9.97 -4.98
C GLU A 48 -6.53 -10.66 -3.92
N LEU A 49 -6.64 -10.16 -2.69
CA LEU A 49 -6.10 -10.80 -1.50
C LEU A 49 -7.18 -10.88 -0.44
N GLU A 50 -7.33 -12.06 0.14
CA GLU A 50 -8.15 -12.30 1.31
C GLU A 50 -7.26 -12.87 2.42
N TYR A 51 -7.11 -12.13 3.52
CA TYR A 51 -6.44 -12.61 4.73
C TYR A 51 -7.47 -13.14 5.73
N ILE A 52 -7.25 -14.36 6.20
CA ILE A 52 -8.12 -15.03 7.17
C ILE A 52 -7.37 -15.11 8.50
N GLU A 53 -7.73 -14.23 9.43
CA GLU A 53 -7.18 -14.26 10.78
C GLU A 53 -7.87 -15.35 11.62
N ALA A 54 -7.39 -16.58 11.50
CA ALA A 54 -7.73 -17.68 12.41
C ALA A 54 -6.61 -17.86 13.43
N PHE A 55 -6.96 -18.10 14.70
CA PHE A 55 -5.99 -18.33 15.78
C PHE A 55 -4.85 -19.27 15.33
N ASN A 56 -3.63 -18.74 15.31
CA ASN A 56 -2.38 -19.42 14.93
C ASN A 56 -2.20 -19.82 13.45
N GLN A 57 -2.98 -19.31 12.50
CA GLN A 57 -2.77 -19.58 11.07
C GLN A 57 -2.42 -18.28 10.32
N ARG A 58 -1.35 -18.31 9.53
CA ARG A 58 -0.97 -17.22 8.62
C ARG A 58 -1.39 -17.64 7.20
N ARG A 59 -2.66 -17.46 6.84
CA ARG A 59 -3.19 -17.89 5.54
C ARG A 59 -3.80 -16.71 4.78
N VAL A 60 -3.44 -16.62 3.51
CA VAL A 60 -4.07 -15.72 2.53
C VAL A 60 -4.61 -16.54 1.37
N ALA A 61 -5.71 -16.10 0.79
CA ALA A 61 -6.17 -16.54 -0.53
C ALA A 61 -5.96 -15.41 -1.53
N ILE A 62 -5.58 -15.74 -2.76
CA ILE A 62 -5.35 -14.74 -3.82
C ILE A 62 -5.92 -15.13 -5.17
N SER A 63 -6.16 -14.09 -5.99
CA SER A 63 -6.34 -14.18 -7.44
C SER A 63 -5.54 -13.06 -8.11
N GLY A 64 -5.06 -13.26 -9.34
CA GLY A 64 -4.19 -12.31 -10.03
C GLY A 64 -2.72 -12.45 -9.63
N GLU A 65 -1.99 -11.33 -9.53
CA GLU A 65 -0.53 -11.32 -9.28
C GLU A 65 -0.19 -10.57 -7.99
N CYS A 66 0.48 -11.26 -7.08
CA CYS A 66 0.92 -10.71 -5.80
C CYS A 66 2.40 -11.02 -5.56
N TYR A 67 3.09 -10.09 -4.91
CA TYR A 67 4.41 -10.34 -4.33
C TYR A 67 4.34 -10.28 -2.81
N PHE A 68 5.02 -11.22 -2.17
CA PHE A 68 5.03 -11.41 -0.74
C PHE A 68 6.45 -11.20 -0.21
N SER A 69 6.56 -10.35 0.81
CA SER A 69 7.71 -10.28 1.71
C SER A 69 7.25 -10.82 3.06
N VAL A 70 7.42 -12.13 3.26
CA VAL A 70 6.90 -12.82 4.45
C VAL A 70 7.91 -12.76 5.59
N GLU A 71 7.44 -12.30 6.75
CA GLU A 71 8.24 -12.28 7.97
C GLU A 71 8.58 -13.68 8.46
N ALA A 72 9.84 -13.83 8.89
CA ALA A 72 10.37 -15.12 9.32
C ALA A 72 9.72 -15.59 10.63
N SER A 73 9.19 -16.81 10.63
CA SER A 73 8.55 -17.43 11.78
C SER A 73 8.75 -18.94 11.78
N ASP A 74 8.50 -19.57 12.92
CA ASP A 74 8.38 -21.02 13.08
C ASP A 74 7.03 -21.56 12.59
N LYS A 75 6.02 -20.69 12.46
CA LYS A 75 4.71 -21.01 11.88
C LYS A 75 4.77 -20.84 10.37
N SER A 76 4.12 -21.70 9.60
CA SER A 76 4.04 -21.49 8.16
C SER A 76 3.13 -20.33 7.77
N PHE A 77 3.42 -19.77 6.61
CA PHE A 77 2.59 -18.82 5.88
C PHE A 77 2.13 -19.51 4.60
N THR A 78 0.82 -19.60 4.41
CA THR A 78 0.20 -20.30 3.29
C THR A 78 -0.52 -19.31 2.37
N VAL A 79 -0.15 -19.31 1.10
CA VAL A 79 -0.86 -18.61 0.03
C VAL A 79 -1.66 -19.64 -0.75
N THR A 80 -2.98 -19.55 -0.71
CA THR A 80 -3.89 -20.38 -1.50
C THR A 80 -4.26 -19.63 -2.78
N GLY A 81 -3.91 -20.19 -3.93
CA GLY A 81 -4.36 -19.72 -5.24
C GLY A 81 -5.52 -20.55 -5.79
N GLU A 82 -5.84 -20.34 -7.07
CA GLU A 82 -6.93 -21.02 -7.79
C GLU A 82 -6.65 -22.51 -8.00
N LEU A 83 -5.38 -22.86 -8.20
CA LEU A 83 -4.96 -24.22 -8.56
C LEU A 83 -4.17 -24.95 -7.48
N GLY A 84 -3.60 -24.24 -6.51
CA GLY A 84 -2.70 -24.84 -5.53
C GLY A 84 -2.30 -23.91 -4.41
N GLU A 85 -1.37 -24.40 -3.60
CA GLU A 85 -0.91 -23.72 -2.39
C GLU A 85 0.60 -23.52 -2.40
N VAL A 86 1.01 -22.39 -1.84
CA VAL A 86 2.41 -22.04 -1.58
C VAL A 86 2.61 -21.91 -0.08
N GLU A 87 3.54 -22.67 0.47
CA GLU A 87 3.90 -22.65 1.89
C GLU A 87 5.34 -22.17 2.09
N VAL A 88 5.52 -21.24 3.02
CA VAL A 88 6.82 -20.64 3.38
C VAL A 88 6.94 -20.42 4.88
N LEU A 89 8.17 -20.18 5.36
CA LEU A 89 8.43 -19.78 6.75
C LEU A 89 8.88 -18.32 6.89
N GLY A 90 9.50 -17.77 5.85
CA GLY A 90 10.05 -16.42 5.77
C GLY A 90 10.78 -16.28 4.45
N THR A 91 10.15 -15.65 3.47
CA THR A 91 10.53 -15.79 2.05
C THR A 91 10.01 -14.59 1.28
N GLU A 92 10.81 -14.18 0.30
CA GLU A 92 10.42 -13.18 -0.69
C GLU A 92 10.12 -13.91 -2.00
N PHE A 93 8.88 -13.80 -2.48
CA PHE A 93 8.43 -14.53 -3.67
C PHE A 93 7.23 -13.86 -4.32
N SER A 94 7.02 -14.13 -5.61
CA SER A 94 5.80 -13.73 -6.34
C SER A 94 4.95 -14.93 -6.65
N VAL A 95 3.63 -14.74 -6.61
CA VAL A 95 2.64 -15.71 -7.10
C VAL A 95 1.73 -15.01 -8.10
N LYS A 96 1.58 -15.62 -9.28
CA LYS A 96 0.53 -15.30 -10.24
C LYS A 96 -0.42 -16.48 -10.29
N SER A 97 -1.69 -16.25 -9.98
CA SER A 97 -2.70 -17.28 -9.82
C SER A 97 -3.96 -16.89 -10.59
N ASP A 98 -4.18 -17.60 -11.69
CA ASP A 98 -5.38 -17.50 -12.52
C ASP A 98 -6.08 -18.87 -12.57
N ILE A 99 -7.30 -18.90 -13.13
CA ILE A 99 -8.13 -20.13 -13.21
C ILE A 99 -7.44 -21.24 -14.04
N GLU A 100 -6.60 -20.88 -15.00
CA GLU A 100 -5.96 -21.80 -15.96
C GLU A 100 -4.49 -22.07 -15.65
N ASP A 101 -3.79 -21.16 -14.96
CA ASP A 101 -2.39 -21.31 -14.63
C ASP A 101 -1.99 -20.66 -13.31
N MET A 102 -1.00 -21.25 -12.67
CA MET A 102 -0.39 -20.72 -11.46
C MET A 102 1.13 -20.76 -11.59
N LYS A 103 1.78 -19.67 -11.21
CA LYS A 103 3.24 -19.50 -11.33
C LYS A 103 3.80 -18.89 -10.06
N VAL A 104 4.95 -19.41 -9.62
CA VAL A 104 5.67 -18.96 -8.44
C VAL A 104 7.12 -18.67 -8.81
N GLU A 105 7.66 -17.53 -8.40
CA GLU A 105 9.09 -17.20 -8.51
C GLU A 105 9.67 -16.85 -7.14
N VAL A 106 10.84 -17.39 -6.79
CA VAL A 106 11.46 -17.20 -5.47
C VAL A 106 12.64 -16.23 -5.54
N GLU A 107 12.55 -15.17 -4.78
CA GLU A 107 13.53 -14.08 -4.71
C GLU A 107 14.54 -14.29 -3.56
N SER A 108 14.06 -14.77 -2.42
CA SER A 108 14.84 -15.12 -1.22
C SER A 108 14.10 -16.18 -0.39
N GLY A 109 14.82 -17.06 0.30
CA GLY A 109 14.23 -18.11 1.13
C GLY A 109 13.91 -19.39 0.35
N SER A 110 12.83 -20.06 0.72
CA SER A 110 12.39 -21.32 0.11
C SER A 110 10.88 -21.43 0.11
N VAL A 111 10.34 -21.99 -0.96
CA VAL A 111 8.91 -22.21 -1.17
C VAL A 111 8.64 -23.70 -1.32
N GLN A 112 7.58 -24.18 -0.67
CA GLN A 112 6.91 -25.41 -1.07
C GLN A 112 5.71 -25.04 -1.94
N PHE A 113 5.68 -25.47 -3.20
CA PHE A 113 4.55 -25.27 -4.10
C PHE A 113 3.86 -26.60 -4.34
N THR A 114 2.56 -26.66 -4.06
CA THR A 114 1.76 -27.89 -4.16
C THR A 114 0.53 -27.64 -5.02
N VAL A 115 0.30 -28.52 -5.99
CA VAL A 115 -0.88 -28.54 -6.85
C VAL A 115 -1.36 -29.98 -6.96
N GLU A 116 -2.61 -30.24 -6.54
CA GLU A 116 -3.16 -31.61 -6.47
C GLU A 116 -2.21 -32.56 -5.71
N ASP A 117 -1.75 -33.64 -6.34
CA ASP A 117 -0.81 -34.62 -5.78
C ASP A 117 0.67 -34.29 -6.10
N HIS A 118 0.94 -33.16 -6.75
CA HIS A 118 2.28 -32.73 -7.12
C HIS A 118 2.80 -31.69 -6.15
N SER A 119 4.09 -31.79 -5.80
CA SER A 119 4.72 -30.84 -4.90
C SER A 119 6.17 -30.62 -5.29
N GLU A 120 6.57 -29.35 -5.36
CA GLU A 120 7.91 -28.92 -5.76
C GLU A 120 8.47 -27.92 -4.75
N LYS A 121 9.72 -28.15 -4.34
CA LYS A 121 10.44 -27.24 -3.46
C LYS A 121 11.32 -26.32 -4.29
N LEU A 122 11.14 -25.02 -4.11
CA LEU A 122 11.87 -23.98 -4.82
C LEU A 122 12.79 -23.24 -3.87
N SER A 123 13.98 -22.93 -4.35
CA SER A 123 14.97 -22.08 -3.70
C SER A 123 15.12 -20.76 -4.45
N LYS A 124 15.86 -19.82 -3.85
CA LYS A 124 16.21 -18.55 -4.47
C LYS A 124 16.65 -18.68 -5.95
N GLY A 125 16.02 -17.89 -6.81
CA GLY A 125 16.32 -17.83 -8.25
C GLY A 125 15.64 -18.92 -9.07
N GLU A 126 14.76 -19.72 -8.46
CA GLU A 126 13.98 -20.76 -9.11
C GLU A 126 12.52 -20.32 -9.28
N MET A 127 11.87 -20.93 -10.25
CA MET A 127 10.45 -20.76 -10.50
C MET A 127 9.78 -22.10 -10.73
N ALA A 128 8.48 -22.13 -10.45
CA ALA A 128 7.59 -23.19 -10.88
C ALA A 128 6.37 -22.61 -11.58
N SER A 129 5.81 -23.37 -12.50
CA SER A 129 4.52 -23.08 -13.12
C SER A 129 3.74 -24.36 -13.31
N TYR A 130 2.42 -24.27 -13.15
CA TYR A 130 1.47 -25.33 -13.41
C TYR A 130 0.35 -24.76 -14.28
N GLN A 131 0.01 -25.46 -15.37
CA GLN A 131 -1.20 -25.20 -16.14
C GLN A 131 -2.21 -26.29 -15.85
N LYS A 132 -3.48 -25.92 -15.74
CA LYS A 132 -4.56 -26.87 -15.44
C LYS A 132 -4.57 -28.02 -16.44
N GLY A 133 -4.50 -29.24 -15.93
CA GLY A 133 -4.44 -30.47 -16.73
C GLY A 133 -3.03 -30.89 -17.15
N ASP A 134 -1.98 -30.17 -16.75
CA ASP A 134 -0.61 -30.70 -16.79
C ASP A 134 -0.47 -31.86 -15.81
N ASN A 135 0.30 -32.89 -16.20
CA ASN A 135 0.59 -34.05 -15.34
C ASN A 135 1.70 -33.79 -14.31
N SER A 136 2.26 -32.58 -14.26
CA SER A 136 3.39 -32.24 -13.40
C SER A 136 3.63 -30.73 -13.34
N ILE A 137 4.19 -30.27 -12.23
CA ILE A 137 4.71 -28.90 -12.09
C ILE A 137 5.98 -28.76 -12.95
N LYS A 138 6.07 -27.67 -13.73
CA LYS A 138 7.25 -27.32 -14.55
C LYS A 138 8.15 -26.37 -13.75
N THR A 139 9.45 -26.62 -13.71
CA THR A 139 10.41 -25.77 -12.99
C THR A 139 11.42 -25.10 -13.91
N GLY A 140 12.04 -24.02 -13.45
CA GLY A 140 13.02 -23.27 -14.23
C GLY A 140 13.75 -22.20 -13.42
N LYS A 141 14.40 -21.27 -14.13
CA LYS A 141 15.02 -20.08 -13.51
C LYS A 141 14.02 -18.93 -13.44
N ALA A 142 13.97 -18.27 -12.29
CA ALA A 142 13.17 -17.08 -12.09
C ALA A 142 13.58 -15.96 -13.06
N SER A 143 12.60 -15.19 -13.51
CA SER A 143 12.80 -14.11 -14.47
C SER A 143 13.07 -12.76 -13.80
N ASN A 144 13.07 -12.74 -12.45
CA ASN A 144 13.13 -11.57 -11.58
C ASN A 144 12.05 -10.53 -11.93
N GLY A 145 10.82 -11.00 -12.22
CA GLY A 145 9.72 -10.16 -12.67
C GLY A 145 9.42 -9.02 -11.70
N PHE A 146 9.28 -9.34 -10.41
CA PHE A 146 9.01 -8.37 -9.36
C PHE A 146 10.11 -7.30 -9.25
N LYS A 147 11.40 -7.69 -9.28
CA LYS A 147 12.50 -6.71 -9.24
C LYS A 147 12.44 -5.72 -10.40
N LYS A 148 12.10 -6.19 -11.60
CA LYS A 148 11.92 -5.32 -12.78
C LYS A 148 10.75 -4.37 -12.59
N TRP A 149 9.63 -4.88 -12.10
CA TRP A 149 8.44 -4.08 -11.80
C TRP A 149 8.73 -3.00 -10.74
N MET A 150 9.36 -3.35 -9.63
CA MET A 150 9.77 -2.40 -8.58
C MET A 150 10.79 -1.36 -9.07
N ALA A 151 11.72 -1.76 -9.94
CA ALA A 151 12.64 -0.82 -10.56
C ALA A 151 11.89 0.21 -11.44
N LYS A 152 10.88 -0.23 -12.19
CA LYS A 152 10.01 0.64 -12.99
C LYS A 152 9.20 1.59 -12.10
N LEU A 153 8.51 1.08 -11.09
CA LEU A 153 7.75 1.88 -10.13
C LEU A 153 8.63 2.94 -9.46
N ARG A 154 9.84 2.58 -9.03
CA ARG A 154 10.78 3.55 -8.43
C ARG A 154 11.13 4.71 -9.37
N ILE A 155 11.25 4.44 -10.67
CA ILE A 155 11.49 5.50 -11.67
C ILE A 155 10.25 6.38 -11.83
N GLU A 156 9.06 5.78 -11.88
CA GLU A 156 7.79 6.50 -11.98
C GLU A 156 7.55 7.39 -10.76
N PHE A 157 7.75 6.88 -9.54
CA PHE A 157 7.66 7.66 -8.31
C PHE A 157 8.61 8.87 -8.32
N LYS A 158 9.87 8.70 -8.75
CA LYS A 158 10.82 9.82 -8.87
C LYS A 158 10.36 10.89 -9.87
N ARG A 159 9.70 10.49 -10.96
CA ARG A 159 9.16 11.44 -11.94
C ARG A 159 7.97 12.20 -11.37
N LEU A 160 7.08 11.50 -10.65
CA LEU A 160 5.93 12.11 -10.01
C LEU A 160 6.34 13.09 -8.92
N ASP A 161 7.30 12.72 -8.07
CA ASP A 161 7.85 13.59 -7.03
C ASP A 161 8.44 14.88 -7.62
N LYS A 162 9.24 14.74 -8.68
CA LYS A 162 9.76 15.90 -9.40
C LYS A 162 8.64 16.79 -9.95
N LYS A 163 7.63 16.19 -10.61
CA LYS A 163 6.51 16.93 -11.19
C LYS A 163 5.72 17.68 -10.11
N LEU A 164 5.41 17.03 -9.00
CA LEU A 164 4.73 17.65 -7.86
C LEU A 164 5.55 18.81 -7.28
N ASN A 165 6.87 18.65 -7.16
CA ASN A 165 7.74 19.72 -6.68
C ASN A 165 7.82 20.91 -7.65
N ASP A 166 7.90 20.65 -8.96
CA ASP A 166 7.89 21.70 -9.99
C ASP A 166 6.55 22.45 -10.00
N GLU A 167 5.43 21.74 -9.86
CA GLU A 167 4.08 22.34 -9.74
C GLU A 167 3.94 23.18 -8.45
N ALA A 168 4.41 22.65 -7.31
CA ALA A 168 4.39 23.39 -6.03
C ALA A 168 5.20 24.68 -6.10
N LYS A 169 6.38 24.64 -6.74
CA LYS A 169 7.23 25.82 -6.95
C LYS A 169 6.53 26.87 -7.83
N GLY A 170 5.84 26.44 -8.88
CA GLY A 170 5.06 27.33 -9.74
C GLY A 170 3.94 28.05 -8.97
N ILE A 171 3.23 27.32 -8.11
CA ILE A 171 2.19 27.89 -7.23
C ILE A 171 2.81 28.91 -6.25
N GLU A 172 3.95 28.58 -5.65
CA GLU A 172 4.65 29.49 -4.73
C GLU A 172 5.09 30.79 -5.42
N GLU A 173 5.61 30.70 -6.65
CA GLU A 173 5.98 31.86 -7.46
C GLU A 173 4.76 32.75 -7.77
N GLU A 174 3.63 32.16 -8.20
CA GLU A 174 2.39 32.90 -8.48
C GLU A 174 1.84 33.61 -7.22
N LEU A 175 1.84 32.92 -6.07
CA LEU A 175 1.40 33.50 -4.80
C LEU A 175 2.31 34.67 -4.38
N ASN A 176 3.62 34.55 -4.57
CA ASN A 176 4.57 35.62 -4.27
C ASN A 176 4.40 36.83 -5.19
N GLU A 177 4.08 36.64 -6.47
CA GLU A 177 3.77 37.75 -7.38
C GLU A 177 2.48 38.48 -6.96
N LYS A 178 1.40 37.73 -6.68
CA LYS A 178 0.14 38.31 -6.18
C LYS A 178 0.31 39.05 -4.86
N ALA A 179 1.12 38.52 -3.94
CA ALA A 179 1.41 39.18 -2.66
C ALA A 179 2.10 40.55 -2.87
N LYS A 180 3.05 40.65 -3.81
CA LYS A 180 3.72 41.92 -4.16
C LYS A 180 2.76 42.93 -4.78
N GLU A 181 1.82 42.48 -5.61
CA GLU A 181 0.79 43.36 -6.19
C GLU A 181 -0.12 43.93 -5.09
N ILE A 182 -0.60 43.08 -4.18
CA ILE A 182 -1.41 43.51 -3.03
C ILE A 182 -0.64 44.50 -2.15
N GLU A 183 0.63 44.23 -1.85
CA GLU A 183 1.46 45.14 -1.06
C GLU A 183 1.63 46.51 -1.74
N LYS A 184 1.80 46.52 -3.05
CA LYS A 184 1.89 47.76 -3.84
C LYS A 184 0.59 48.55 -3.80
N GLU A 185 -0.56 47.90 -3.92
CA GLU A 185 -1.88 48.54 -3.82
C GLU A 185 -2.14 49.08 -2.41
N ALA A 186 -1.84 48.29 -1.37
CA ALA A 186 -1.99 48.72 0.03
C ALA A 186 -1.14 49.97 0.33
N ASN A 187 0.11 49.99 -0.15
CA ASN A 187 1.00 51.15 -0.02
C ASN A 187 0.47 52.40 -0.74
N LYS A 188 -0.18 52.22 -1.91
CA LYS A 188 -0.81 53.33 -2.63
C LYS A 188 -1.99 53.91 -1.84
N ILE A 189 -2.87 53.05 -1.32
CA ILE A 189 -4.02 53.46 -0.50
C ILE A 189 -3.55 54.18 0.77
N GLY A 190 -2.50 53.69 1.43
CA GLY A 190 -1.93 54.32 2.61
C GLY A 190 -1.51 55.78 2.37
N LYS A 191 -0.86 56.06 1.23
CA LYS A 191 -0.48 57.44 0.84
C LYS A 191 -1.68 58.33 0.55
N GLU A 192 -2.67 57.80 -0.18
CA GLU A 192 -3.91 58.54 -0.47
C GLU A 192 -4.65 58.94 0.82
N LEU A 193 -4.66 58.06 1.85
CA LEU A 193 -5.24 58.36 3.16
C LEU A 193 -4.45 59.41 3.94
N GLU A 194 -3.11 59.38 3.87
CA GLU A 194 -2.24 60.40 4.49
C GLU A 194 -2.51 61.79 3.90
N ASP A 195 -2.58 61.88 2.57
CA ASP A 195 -2.90 63.12 1.84
C ASP A 195 -4.28 63.68 2.24
N VAL A 196 -5.29 62.80 2.38
CA VAL A 196 -6.63 63.19 2.84
C VAL A 196 -6.60 63.69 4.28
N GLY A 197 -5.88 63.00 5.17
CA GLY A 197 -5.70 63.41 6.56
C GLY A 197 -5.09 64.82 6.67
N ASP A 198 -4.05 65.09 5.88
CA ASP A 198 -3.38 66.39 5.80
C ASP A 198 -4.32 67.51 5.30
N GLN A 199 -5.15 67.23 4.29
CA GLN A 199 -6.14 68.20 3.79
C GLN A 199 -7.21 68.52 4.84
N ILE A 200 -7.70 67.50 5.55
CA ILE A 200 -8.65 67.68 6.64
C ILE A 200 -8.03 68.51 7.76
N GLY A 201 -6.80 68.20 8.17
CA GLY A 201 -6.08 68.94 9.21
C GLY A 201 -5.90 70.44 8.87
N LYS A 202 -5.51 70.74 7.61
CA LYS A 202 -5.43 72.12 7.10
C LYS A 202 -6.79 72.84 7.13
N SER A 203 -7.85 72.13 6.76
CA SER A 203 -9.21 72.69 6.72
C SER A 203 -9.74 73.00 8.12
N ILE A 204 -9.51 72.12 9.10
CA ILE A 204 -9.88 72.35 10.51
C ILE A 204 -9.18 73.59 11.05
N LYS A 205 -7.86 73.71 10.83
CA LYS A 205 -7.06 74.85 11.33
C LYS A 205 -7.59 76.20 10.84
N LYS A 206 -8.04 76.26 9.58
CA LYS A 206 -8.63 77.47 8.96
C LYS A 206 -9.99 77.87 9.56
N ILE A 207 -10.71 76.94 10.21
CA ILE A 207 -12.01 77.22 10.85
C ILE A 207 -11.82 77.70 12.30
N THR A 208 -10.74 77.27 12.95
CA THR A 208 -10.43 77.59 14.35
C THR A 208 -9.62 78.88 14.56
N ASP A 209 -8.99 79.40 13.51
CA ASP A 209 -8.29 80.71 13.50
C ASP A 209 -9.24 81.85 13.06
#